data_AF-A0A2V7YVN8-F1
#
_entry.id   AF-A0A2V7YVN8-F1
#
_cell.length_a   1.000
_cell.length_b   1.000
_cell.length_c   1.000
_cell.angle_alpha   90.00
_cell.angle_beta   90.00
_cell.angle_gamma   90.00
#
_symmetry.space_group_name_H-M   'P 1'
#
loop_
_entity.id
_entity.type
_entity.pdbx_description
1 polymer ?
#
loop_
_entity_poly.entity_id
_entity_poly.type
_entity_poly.pdbx_seq_one_letter_code
_entity_poly.pdbx_strand_id
1 'polypeptide(L)'
;MRYSSEVWQVGAVCLPQWMTRSGGEVCRGWMAVCVRGGSKSFQLSEIGPEETIPQLLGSVIARALKRWRTRPWRIQVSDPAWVPALESALAPRGLVVEVAAETPLLRGLLEDLPRRLARLDPRPDALTGDGVTPDRLAALARAAATFMAASGWRHLNEDDLIRIEAPETETGLGFFSLSHTGGRSAPSLIFFPDAQTFESTFFLENDADDLDEDPGVFDPGESTLLDAGEEDLDAAEEWEEEDDDEREWVVELLSPSAAPAGDVELWQAHGLPWAGERLLPVATLRTDRAVLRPDRRQLAFFEGLLATLAATSEEELDTGRWEKRVSTAEGEARYVLTLPGLLEPEDEEPVFILAPPEELSPRNRAEDLVARAEQTLGRRGVHLARQALEIWPDCADAYGFLARRAPDRESAARLYELGMAAGERAMGTETFEQAGYFWGLVETRPYIRARAGLAKVLVEQKRLGEAVEHYQEMLRLNPNDNQGVRDILVNLLIELGRDEEAWTLLASYPEDGALLAFPRALLSFRRHGDSPESRQTLKKAIQLNLFVPGMLLGDLEPPPRGDFYSPSGEREAGLYLALSRHTWAGTEGALEWLRKRTAPPPRPAKRKGKGKKKKARR
;
A
#
# COMPACT_ATOMS: atom_id res chain seq x y z
N MET A 1 2.26 39.96 4.66
CA MET A 1 3.43 39.65 3.81
C MET A 1 4.31 40.88 3.71
N ARG A 2 5.60 40.73 3.35
CA ARG A 2 6.39 41.88 2.88
C ARG A 2 6.04 42.13 1.41
N TYR A 3 5.83 43.39 1.04
CA TYR A 3 5.81 43.80 -0.36
C TYR A 3 7.22 43.68 -0.93
N SER A 4 7.34 43.18 -2.15
CA SER A 4 8.60 43.07 -2.88
C SER A 4 8.41 43.53 -4.31
N SER A 5 9.46 44.06 -4.94
CA SER A 5 9.49 44.38 -6.38
C SER A 5 9.68 43.12 -7.26
N GLU A 6 9.75 41.94 -6.64
CA GLU A 6 9.77 40.64 -7.31
C GLU A 6 8.62 40.47 -8.31
N VAL A 7 8.98 40.10 -9.53
CA VAL A 7 8.08 39.53 -10.52
C VAL A 7 8.16 38.01 -10.39
N TRP A 8 7.04 37.30 -10.38
CA TRP A 8 7.05 35.83 -10.45
C TRP A 8 6.63 35.38 -11.86
N GLN A 9 7.24 34.32 -12.39
CA GLN A 9 6.94 33.78 -13.71
C GLN A 9 6.26 32.42 -13.54
N VAL A 10 5.11 32.21 -14.18
CA VAL A 10 4.27 31.02 -13.98
C VAL A 10 3.85 30.44 -15.32
N GLY A 11 3.87 29.11 -15.44
CA GLY A 11 3.37 28.39 -16.59
C GLY A 11 3.18 26.90 -16.30
N ALA A 12 2.55 26.18 -17.21
CA ALA A 12 2.36 24.73 -17.11
C ALA A 12 3.17 23.98 -18.17
N VAL A 13 3.46 22.70 -17.90
CA VAL A 13 4.16 21.79 -18.81
C VAL A 13 3.52 20.40 -18.77
N CYS A 14 3.43 19.78 -19.95
CA CYS A 14 3.06 18.38 -20.12
C CYS A 14 4.22 17.49 -19.66
N LEU A 15 3.94 16.54 -18.78
CA LEU A 15 4.90 15.56 -18.29
C LEU A 15 4.99 14.35 -19.24
N PRO A 16 6.07 13.55 -19.15
CA PRO A 16 6.10 12.23 -19.80
C PRO A 16 5.08 11.27 -19.16
N GLN A 17 4.89 11.38 -17.83
CA GLN A 17 3.98 10.55 -17.05
C GLN A 17 2.53 10.69 -17.51
N TRP A 18 1.84 9.55 -17.56
CA TRP A 18 0.42 9.46 -17.84
C TRP A 18 -0.38 9.37 -16.54
N MET A 19 -1.70 9.58 -16.63
CA MET A 19 -2.62 9.45 -15.52
C MET A 19 -4.01 9.03 -15.97
N THR A 20 -4.73 8.36 -15.08
CA THR A 20 -6.12 7.93 -15.26
C THR A 20 -7.08 9.00 -14.74
N ARG A 21 -7.95 9.55 -15.59
CA ARG A 21 -9.06 10.43 -15.17
C ARG A 21 -10.05 9.66 -14.30
N SER A 22 -10.89 10.37 -13.53
CA SER A 22 -11.96 9.76 -12.72
C SER A 22 -13.02 9.00 -13.54
N GLY A 23 -13.07 9.19 -14.87
CA GLY A 23 -13.85 8.37 -15.81
C GLY A 23 -13.06 7.24 -16.48
N GLY A 24 -11.89 6.89 -15.96
CA GLY A 24 -10.96 5.89 -16.50
C GLY A 24 -10.12 6.34 -17.69
N GLU A 25 -10.52 7.37 -18.43
CA GLU A 25 -9.77 7.84 -19.62
C GLU A 25 -8.31 8.20 -19.28
N VAL A 26 -7.36 7.69 -20.07
CA VAL A 26 -5.92 7.86 -19.82
C VAL A 26 -5.42 9.08 -20.60
N CYS A 27 -4.73 9.99 -19.91
CA CYS A 27 -4.27 11.26 -20.46
C CYS A 27 -2.88 11.63 -19.92
N ARG A 28 -2.20 12.60 -20.54
CA ARG A 28 -0.91 13.10 -20.02
C ARG A 28 -1.12 13.92 -18.76
N GLY A 29 -0.25 13.72 -17.77
CA GLY A 29 -0.18 14.60 -16.61
C GLY A 29 0.39 15.97 -16.98
N TRP A 30 -0.24 17.03 -16.50
CA TRP A 30 0.27 18.39 -16.56
C TRP A 30 0.68 18.89 -15.17
N MET A 31 1.71 19.72 -15.11
CA MET A 31 2.19 20.33 -13.87
C MET A 31 2.44 21.82 -14.06
N ALA A 32 1.97 22.63 -13.12
CA ALA A 32 2.23 24.07 -13.07
C ALA A 32 3.50 24.38 -12.26
N VAL A 33 4.25 25.37 -12.75
CA VAL A 33 5.55 25.78 -12.22
C VAL A 33 5.51 27.28 -11.95
N CYS A 34 5.87 27.70 -10.72
CA CYS A 34 6.02 29.11 -10.35
C CYS A 34 7.48 29.40 -10.02
N VAL A 35 8.12 30.31 -10.75
CA VAL A 35 9.51 30.75 -10.57
C VAL A 35 9.57 32.15 -9.96
N ARG A 36 10.44 32.35 -8.97
CA ARG A 36 10.68 33.64 -8.34
C ARG A 36 11.71 34.44 -9.13
N GLY A 37 11.30 35.53 -9.80
CA GLY A 37 12.21 36.41 -10.50
C GLY A 37 13.30 36.97 -9.58
N GLY A 38 14.54 36.95 -10.05
CA GLY A 38 15.72 37.35 -9.27
C GLY A 38 16.33 36.25 -8.39
N SER A 39 15.76 35.03 -8.34
CA SER A 39 16.43 33.88 -7.71
C SER A 39 16.25 32.58 -8.52
N LYS A 40 17.04 31.55 -8.19
CA LYS A 40 16.84 30.18 -8.72
C LYS A 40 15.78 29.40 -7.93
N SER A 41 14.74 30.06 -7.43
CA SER A 41 13.73 29.43 -6.56
C SER A 41 12.44 29.20 -7.34
N PHE A 42 11.96 27.95 -7.37
CA PHE A 42 10.69 27.58 -7.98
C PHE A 42 9.80 26.79 -7.01
N GLN A 43 8.54 26.62 -7.37
CA GLN A 43 7.57 25.69 -6.77
C GLN A 43 6.83 24.96 -7.90
N LEU A 44 6.31 23.78 -7.57
CA LEU A 44 5.54 22.90 -8.44
C LEU A 44 4.13 22.70 -7.86
N SER A 45 3.13 22.43 -8.71
CA SER A 45 1.82 21.90 -8.30
C SER A 45 1.86 20.38 -8.10
N GLU A 46 0.74 19.80 -7.69
CA GLU A 46 0.41 18.41 -8.00
C GLU A 46 0.24 18.20 -9.52
N ILE A 47 0.11 16.95 -9.96
CA ILE A 47 -0.16 16.58 -11.36
C ILE A 47 -1.67 16.53 -11.59
N GLY A 48 -2.15 17.09 -12.69
CA GLY A 48 -3.56 17.02 -13.10
C GLY A 48 -3.74 16.98 -14.62
N PRO A 49 -4.92 16.66 -15.14
CA PRO A 49 -5.17 16.63 -16.58
C PRO A 49 -5.26 18.07 -17.15
N GLU A 50 -5.14 18.21 -18.47
CA GLU A 50 -4.99 19.51 -19.17
C GLU A 50 -6.07 20.55 -18.83
N GLU A 51 -7.33 20.10 -18.70
CA GLU A 51 -8.48 20.92 -18.33
C GLU A 51 -8.37 21.55 -16.92
N THR A 52 -7.46 21.07 -16.07
CA THR A 52 -7.20 21.60 -14.72
C THR A 52 -6.01 22.57 -14.64
N ILE A 53 -5.33 22.86 -15.76
CA ILE A 53 -4.18 23.78 -15.80
C ILE A 53 -4.45 25.12 -15.07
N PRO A 54 -5.60 25.81 -15.23
CA PRO A 54 -5.87 27.05 -14.47
C PRO A 54 -5.86 26.87 -12.94
N GLN A 55 -6.38 25.74 -12.46
CA GLN A 55 -6.42 25.36 -11.05
C GLN A 55 -5.01 25.01 -10.54
N LEU A 56 -4.21 24.29 -11.34
CA LEU A 56 -2.80 23.98 -11.04
C LEU A 56 -1.95 25.26 -10.97
N LEU A 57 -2.13 26.19 -11.92
CA LEU A 57 -1.46 27.49 -11.92
C LEU A 57 -1.85 28.30 -10.67
N GLY A 58 -3.13 28.32 -10.30
CA GLY A 58 -3.61 28.93 -9.07
C GLY A 58 -3.04 28.29 -7.79
N SER A 59 -2.94 26.96 -7.74
CA SER A 59 -2.46 26.22 -6.57
C SER A 59 -0.94 26.39 -6.37
N VAL A 60 -0.13 26.37 -7.43
CA VAL A 60 1.32 26.61 -7.31
C VAL A 60 1.64 28.05 -6.88
N ILE A 61 0.84 29.04 -7.31
CA ILE A 61 0.95 30.43 -6.83
C ILE A 61 0.58 30.52 -5.34
N ALA A 62 -0.47 29.83 -4.89
CA ALA A 62 -0.83 29.76 -3.47
C ALA A 62 0.28 29.07 -2.64
N ARG A 63 0.87 27.97 -3.15
CA ARG A 63 2.02 27.27 -2.54
C ARG A 63 3.25 28.17 -2.46
N ALA A 64 3.54 28.94 -3.51
CA ALA A 64 4.61 29.95 -3.52
C ALA A 64 4.39 31.09 -2.50
N LEU A 65 3.16 31.60 -2.36
CA LEU A 65 2.78 32.56 -1.32
C LEU A 65 2.97 31.98 0.10
N LYS A 66 2.56 30.72 0.36
CA LYS A 66 2.82 29.99 1.63
C LYS A 66 4.33 29.86 1.88
N ARG A 67 5.09 29.47 0.85
CA ARG A 67 6.51 29.08 0.93
C ARG A 67 7.46 30.26 1.10
N TRP A 68 7.35 31.29 0.27
CA TRP A 68 8.32 32.40 0.24
C TRP A 68 7.94 33.57 1.16
N ARG A 69 6.66 33.67 1.58
CA ARG A 69 6.11 34.70 2.50
C ARG A 69 6.25 36.16 2.00
N THR A 70 6.75 36.37 0.78
CA THR A 70 6.68 37.62 0.02
C THR A 70 5.41 37.66 -0.82
N ARG A 71 4.93 38.86 -1.13
CA ARG A 71 3.92 39.10 -2.17
C ARG A 71 4.66 39.61 -3.42
N PRO A 72 4.43 39.04 -4.62
CA PRO A 72 5.01 39.59 -5.85
C PRO A 72 4.36 40.95 -6.17
N TRP A 73 5.05 41.76 -6.95
CA TRP A 73 4.50 42.98 -7.53
C TRP A 73 3.52 42.66 -8.68
N ARG A 74 3.90 41.71 -9.55
CA ARG A 74 3.09 41.18 -10.65
C ARG A 74 3.45 39.72 -10.94
N ILE A 75 2.53 38.99 -11.55
CA ILE A 75 2.71 37.63 -12.04
C ILE A 75 2.77 37.67 -13.57
N GLN A 76 3.81 37.09 -14.15
CA GLN A 76 3.99 36.92 -15.57
C GLN A 76 3.62 35.50 -15.99
N VAL A 77 2.84 35.37 -17.06
CA VAL A 77 2.50 34.07 -17.66
C VAL A 77 3.12 33.90 -19.04
N SER A 78 3.44 32.65 -19.38
CA SER A 78 4.01 32.28 -20.69
C SER A 78 2.97 32.19 -21.81
N ASP A 79 1.71 31.90 -21.48
CA ASP A 79 0.62 31.71 -22.44
C ASP A 79 -0.52 32.71 -22.17
N PRO A 80 -1.00 33.48 -23.17
CA PRO A 80 -2.13 34.40 -23.01
C PRO A 80 -3.46 33.71 -22.69
N ALA A 81 -3.67 32.45 -23.08
CA ALA A 81 -4.93 31.72 -22.87
C ALA A 81 -5.26 31.52 -21.38
N TRP A 82 -4.24 31.45 -20.52
CA TRP A 82 -4.42 31.25 -19.09
C TRP A 82 -4.73 32.54 -18.32
N VAL A 83 -4.57 33.72 -18.93
CA VAL A 83 -4.74 35.03 -18.25
C VAL A 83 -6.14 35.18 -17.64
N PRO A 84 -7.27 35.00 -18.35
CA PRO A 84 -8.59 35.33 -17.79
C PRO A 84 -8.96 34.46 -16.60
N ALA A 85 -8.56 33.18 -16.63
CA ALA A 85 -8.80 32.25 -15.54
C ALA A 85 -7.90 32.54 -14.33
N LEU A 86 -6.64 32.93 -14.54
CA LEU A 86 -5.74 33.35 -13.46
C LEU A 86 -6.14 34.71 -12.87
N GLU A 87 -6.56 35.68 -13.66
CA GLU A 87 -7.10 36.95 -13.15
C GLU A 87 -8.31 36.70 -12.25
N SER A 88 -9.24 35.85 -12.67
CA SER A 88 -10.38 35.43 -11.83
C SER A 88 -9.94 34.77 -10.52
N ALA A 89 -9.03 33.79 -10.59
CA ALA A 89 -8.51 33.07 -9.41
C ALA A 89 -7.65 33.93 -8.46
N LEU A 90 -7.10 35.05 -8.95
CA LEU A 90 -6.19 35.93 -8.21
C LEU A 90 -6.79 37.29 -7.85
N ALA A 91 -7.96 37.66 -8.39
CA ALA A 91 -8.69 38.89 -8.04
C ALA A 91 -8.93 39.03 -6.53
N PRO A 92 -9.34 38.00 -5.77
CA PRO A 92 -9.45 38.09 -4.30
C PRO A 92 -8.13 38.36 -3.58
N ARG A 93 -6.99 38.17 -4.26
CA ARG A 93 -5.63 38.43 -3.77
C ARG A 93 -5.05 39.74 -4.32
N GLY A 94 -5.77 40.43 -5.20
CA GLY A 94 -5.39 41.71 -5.82
C GLY A 94 -4.03 41.68 -6.52
N LEU A 95 -3.68 40.57 -7.17
CA LEU A 95 -2.42 40.40 -7.90
C LEU A 95 -2.66 40.63 -9.39
N VAL A 96 -1.79 41.43 -10.02
CA VAL A 96 -1.84 41.70 -11.46
C VAL A 96 -1.19 40.54 -12.22
N VAL A 97 -1.85 40.09 -13.28
CA VAL A 97 -1.34 39.09 -14.23
C VAL A 97 -0.98 39.80 -15.54
N GLU A 98 0.16 39.44 -16.13
CA GLU A 98 0.64 39.99 -17.40
C GLU A 98 1.21 38.88 -18.28
N VAL A 99 1.05 38.98 -19.60
CA VAL A 99 1.73 38.07 -20.55
C VAL A 99 3.17 38.53 -20.76
N ALA A 100 4.13 37.60 -20.72
CA ALA A 100 5.54 37.90 -20.95
C ALA A 100 6.13 37.02 -22.07
N ALA A 101 6.53 37.65 -23.17
CA ALA A 101 7.16 36.96 -24.32
C ALA A 101 8.54 36.35 -23.96
N GLU A 102 9.24 36.94 -22.99
CA GLU A 102 10.56 36.47 -22.52
C GLU A 102 10.50 36.05 -21.04
N THR A 103 10.49 34.74 -20.82
CA THR A 103 10.49 34.11 -19.49
C THR A 103 11.64 33.09 -19.36
N PRO A 104 12.91 33.46 -19.60
CA PRO A 104 14.00 32.50 -19.83
C PRO A 104 14.25 31.52 -18.66
N LEU A 105 14.04 31.96 -17.41
CA LEU A 105 14.16 31.07 -16.24
C LEU A 105 13.01 30.06 -16.14
N LEU A 106 11.79 30.48 -16.47
CA LEU A 106 10.63 29.59 -16.55
C LEU A 106 10.78 28.63 -17.73
N ARG A 107 11.05 29.14 -18.95
CA ARG A 107 11.23 28.33 -20.16
C ARG A 107 12.28 27.24 -19.98
N GLY A 108 13.47 27.60 -19.47
CA GLY A 108 14.52 26.61 -19.20
C GLY A 108 14.08 25.53 -18.20
N LEU A 109 13.24 25.85 -17.21
CA LEU A 109 12.72 24.88 -16.26
C LEU A 109 11.57 24.03 -16.85
N LEU A 110 10.69 24.60 -17.68
CA LEU A 110 9.65 23.86 -18.41
C LEU A 110 10.28 22.92 -19.46
N GLU A 111 11.42 23.27 -20.05
CA GLU A 111 12.15 22.38 -20.97
C GLU A 111 12.98 21.28 -20.27
N ASP A 112 13.48 21.55 -19.06
CA ASP A 112 14.35 20.63 -18.30
C ASP A 112 13.55 19.67 -17.39
N LEU A 113 12.40 20.09 -16.84
CA LEU A 113 11.61 19.28 -15.91
C LEU A 113 11.09 17.96 -16.53
N PRO A 114 10.48 17.92 -17.74
CA PRO A 114 10.07 16.66 -18.37
C PRO A 114 11.26 15.75 -18.67
N ARG A 115 12.40 16.34 -19.11
CA ARG A 115 13.65 15.62 -19.41
C ARG A 115 14.33 15.05 -18.16
N ARG A 116 14.09 15.62 -16.98
CA ARG A 116 14.53 15.06 -15.69
C ARG A 116 13.61 13.93 -15.24
N LEU A 117 12.30 14.14 -15.28
CA LEU A 117 11.31 13.15 -14.85
C LEU A 117 11.39 11.87 -15.72
N ALA A 118 11.59 12.01 -17.03
CA ALA A 118 11.86 10.90 -17.96
C ALA A 118 13.20 10.18 -17.72
N ARG A 119 14.04 10.63 -16.79
CA ARG A 119 15.29 9.97 -16.36
C ARG A 119 15.22 9.43 -14.92
N LEU A 120 14.07 9.53 -14.27
CA LEU A 120 13.85 8.91 -12.96
C LEU A 120 13.30 7.50 -13.07
N ASP A 121 12.65 7.16 -14.19
CA ASP A 121 12.35 5.77 -14.52
C ASP A 121 13.59 5.14 -15.18
N PRO A 122 14.17 4.07 -14.62
CA PRO A 122 15.33 3.39 -15.20
C PRO A 122 14.94 2.40 -16.31
N ARG A 123 13.65 2.11 -16.51
CA ARG A 123 13.17 1.09 -17.45
C ARG A 123 13.20 1.63 -18.89
N PRO A 124 13.83 0.92 -19.86
CA PRO A 124 13.77 1.27 -21.28
C PRO A 124 12.34 1.18 -21.84
N ASP A 125 12.06 1.72 -23.02
CA ASP A 125 10.78 1.48 -23.73
C ASP A 125 10.62 -0.01 -24.09
N ALA A 126 9.40 -0.57 -24.03
CA ALA A 126 9.18 -2.00 -24.30
C ALA A 126 9.68 -2.51 -25.67
N LEU A 127 9.81 -1.63 -26.68
CA LEU A 127 10.34 -1.99 -28.01
C LEU A 127 11.88 -2.07 -28.08
N THR A 128 12.63 -1.87 -26.99
CA THR A 128 14.09 -2.11 -26.99
C THR A 128 14.47 -3.58 -26.84
N GLY A 129 13.53 -4.47 -26.50
CA GLY A 129 13.76 -5.92 -26.42
C GLY A 129 13.93 -6.54 -27.81
N ASP A 130 14.86 -7.50 -27.97
CA ASP A 130 15.19 -8.01 -29.31
C ASP A 130 14.00 -8.72 -29.97
N GLY A 131 13.70 -8.31 -31.20
CA GLY A 131 12.56 -8.79 -31.99
C GLY A 131 11.18 -8.49 -31.42
N VAL A 132 11.05 -7.66 -30.37
CA VAL A 132 9.74 -7.25 -29.82
C VAL A 132 9.02 -6.34 -30.81
N THR A 133 7.70 -6.52 -30.95
CA THR A 133 6.85 -5.74 -31.85
C THR A 133 5.53 -5.37 -31.18
N PRO A 134 4.81 -4.33 -31.67
CA PRO A 134 3.48 -3.99 -31.14
C PRO A 134 2.48 -5.15 -31.16
N ASP A 135 2.54 -6.05 -32.14
CA ASP A 135 1.66 -7.22 -32.21
C ASP A 135 1.95 -8.26 -31.10
N ARG A 136 3.20 -8.37 -30.66
CA ARG A 136 3.62 -9.22 -29.52
C ARG A 136 3.24 -8.58 -28.19
N LEU A 137 3.42 -7.27 -28.04
CA LEU A 137 2.92 -6.53 -26.89
C LEU A 137 1.39 -6.62 -26.79
N ALA A 138 0.68 -6.55 -27.92
CA ALA A 138 -0.76 -6.79 -27.98
C ALA A 138 -1.15 -8.22 -27.55
N ALA A 139 -0.26 -9.20 -27.71
CA ALA A 139 -0.47 -10.58 -27.32
C ALA A 139 -0.34 -10.75 -25.80
N LEU A 140 0.76 -10.26 -25.21
CA LEU A 140 0.92 -10.16 -23.75
C LEU A 140 -0.24 -9.37 -23.11
N ALA A 141 -0.67 -8.26 -23.73
CA ALA A 141 -1.80 -7.46 -23.26
C ALA A 141 -3.12 -8.24 -23.21
N ARG A 142 -3.38 -9.12 -24.20
CA ARG A 142 -4.56 -10.02 -24.18
C ARG A 142 -4.44 -11.09 -23.10
N ALA A 143 -3.25 -11.69 -22.92
CA ALA A 143 -3.01 -12.64 -21.85
C ALA A 143 -3.23 -12.02 -20.47
N ALA A 144 -2.64 -10.84 -20.21
CA ALA A 144 -2.84 -10.06 -18.98
C ALA A 144 -4.30 -9.67 -18.72
N ALA A 145 -5.04 -9.24 -19.76
CA ALA A 145 -6.46 -8.92 -19.63
C ALA A 145 -7.32 -10.16 -19.31
N THR A 146 -6.95 -11.33 -19.85
CA THR A 146 -7.62 -12.61 -19.60
C THR A 146 -7.31 -13.12 -18.19
N PHE A 147 -6.04 -13.01 -17.77
CA PHE A 147 -5.56 -13.27 -16.42
C PHE A 147 -6.34 -12.44 -15.40
N MET A 148 -6.33 -11.11 -15.48
CA MET A 148 -7.03 -10.26 -14.50
C MET A 148 -8.54 -10.52 -14.41
N ALA A 149 -9.17 -11.02 -15.49
CA ALA A 149 -10.58 -11.41 -15.49
C ALA A 149 -10.85 -12.78 -14.83
N ALA A 150 -9.92 -13.73 -14.92
CA ALA A 150 -10.02 -15.06 -14.32
C ALA A 150 -9.99 -15.02 -12.78
N SER A 151 -10.48 -16.10 -12.13
CA SER A 151 -10.52 -16.23 -10.67
C SER A 151 -9.44 -17.14 -10.09
N GLY A 152 -9.03 -18.20 -10.78
CA GLY A 152 -8.21 -19.28 -10.19
C GLY A 152 -6.85 -18.82 -9.63
N TRP A 153 -6.17 -17.88 -10.30
CA TRP A 153 -4.92 -17.31 -9.79
C TRP A 153 -5.07 -16.53 -8.48
N ARG A 154 -6.28 -16.07 -8.11
CA ARG A 154 -6.52 -15.36 -6.84
C ARG A 154 -6.50 -16.29 -5.63
N HIS A 155 -6.44 -17.61 -5.86
CA HIS A 155 -6.22 -18.61 -4.81
C HIS A 155 -4.72 -18.85 -4.57
N LEU A 156 -3.84 -18.06 -5.18
CA LEU A 156 -2.39 -18.00 -4.95
C LEU A 156 -2.04 -16.66 -4.29
N ASN A 157 -1.05 -16.66 -3.41
CA ASN A 157 -0.48 -15.46 -2.81
C ASN A 157 1.07 -15.50 -2.82
N GLU A 158 1.66 -14.50 -2.16
CA GLU A 158 3.11 -14.36 -1.96
C GLU A 158 3.79 -15.61 -1.33
N ASP A 159 3.09 -16.41 -0.51
CA ASP A 159 3.61 -17.65 0.09
C ASP A 159 3.70 -18.82 -0.92
N ASP A 160 2.96 -18.76 -2.04
CA ASP A 160 2.85 -19.87 -3.01
C ASP A 160 4.01 -19.84 -4.03
N LEU A 161 5.13 -20.45 -3.65
CA LEU A 161 6.23 -20.72 -4.58
C LEU A 161 5.81 -21.75 -5.65
N ILE A 162 5.79 -21.32 -6.92
CA ILE A 162 5.49 -22.16 -8.08
C ILE A 162 6.77 -22.43 -8.88
N ARG A 163 7.06 -23.72 -9.08
CA ARG A 163 8.10 -24.20 -10.00
C ARG A 163 7.51 -24.51 -11.38
N ILE A 164 8.22 -24.07 -12.43
CA ILE A 164 7.91 -24.32 -13.84
C ILE A 164 8.73 -25.54 -14.31
N GLU A 165 8.07 -26.67 -14.56
CA GLU A 165 8.73 -27.88 -15.11
C GLU A 165 8.77 -27.90 -16.65
N ALA A 166 7.88 -27.13 -17.28
CA ALA A 166 7.85 -26.91 -18.72
C ALA A 166 7.20 -25.54 -19.01
N PRO A 167 7.60 -24.81 -20.07
CA PRO A 167 8.74 -25.10 -20.95
C PRO A 167 10.09 -25.06 -20.21
N GLU A 168 11.16 -25.55 -20.85
CA GLU A 168 12.52 -25.42 -20.34
C GLU A 168 12.91 -23.93 -20.35
N THR A 169 13.22 -23.36 -19.18
CA THR A 169 13.45 -21.92 -18.99
C THR A 169 14.94 -21.58 -18.93
N GLU A 170 15.26 -20.30 -19.09
CA GLU A 170 16.57 -19.76 -18.75
C GLU A 170 16.75 -19.68 -17.22
N THR A 171 17.99 -19.56 -16.75
CA THR A 171 18.31 -19.38 -15.31
C THR A 171 17.61 -18.12 -14.76
N GLY A 172 17.01 -18.20 -13.58
CA GLY A 172 16.22 -17.12 -12.98
C GLY A 172 14.76 -17.02 -13.48
N LEU A 173 14.27 -18.02 -14.24
CA LEU A 173 12.86 -18.12 -14.65
C LEU A 173 12.19 -19.46 -14.28
N GLY A 174 12.87 -20.34 -13.52
CA GLY A 174 12.36 -21.66 -13.17
C GLY A 174 11.37 -21.68 -11.99
N PHE A 175 11.40 -20.65 -11.15
CA PHE A 175 10.52 -20.49 -9.98
C PHE A 175 9.93 -19.08 -9.96
N PHE A 176 8.71 -18.93 -9.44
CA PHE A 176 8.08 -17.62 -9.18
C PHE A 176 7.04 -17.71 -8.05
N SER A 177 6.76 -16.58 -7.41
CA SER A 177 5.55 -16.39 -6.57
C SER A 177 4.66 -15.31 -7.18
N LEU A 178 3.40 -15.23 -6.71
CA LEU A 178 2.41 -14.26 -7.17
C LEU A 178 2.06 -13.33 -6.01
N SER A 179 2.72 -12.17 -5.93
CA SER A 179 2.43 -11.18 -4.89
C SER A 179 1.19 -10.37 -5.25
N HIS A 180 0.30 -10.16 -4.27
CA HIS A 180 -0.91 -9.34 -4.42
C HIS A 180 -1.04 -8.24 -3.34
N THR A 181 0.08 -7.87 -2.70
CA THR A 181 0.23 -6.89 -1.59
C THR A 181 -1.00 -6.03 -1.26
N GLY A 182 -1.67 -6.41 -0.16
CA GLY A 182 -2.67 -5.60 0.53
C GLY A 182 -3.95 -5.27 -0.27
N GLY A 183 -4.21 -5.93 -1.41
CA GLY A 183 -5.43 -5.70 -2.20
C GLY A 183 -5.63 -4.25 -2.64
N ARG A 184 -4.52 -3.54 -2.87
CA ARG A 184 -4.40 -2.16 -3.38
C ARG A 184 -3.34 -2.07 -4.48
N SER A 185 -2.29 -2.87 -4.38
CA SER A 185 -1.41 -3.17 -5.50
C SER A 185 -2.17 -3.96 -6.56
N ALA A 186 -1.73 -3.82 -7.81
CA ALA A 186 -2.01 -4.81 -8.83
C ALA A 186 -1.03 -5.99 -8.67
N PRO A 187 -1.41 -7.22 -9.03
CA PRO A 187 -0.56 -8.38 -8.82
C PRO A 187 0.72 -8.32 -9.66
N SER A 188 1.80 -8.85 -9.11
CA SER A 188 3.08 -9.05 -9.78
C SER A 188 3.50 -10.52 -9.71
N LEU A 189 4.27 -10.96 -10.71
CA LEU A 189 5.00 -12.23 -10.65
C LEU A 189 6.47 -11.89 -10.39
N ILE A 190 7.01 -12.42 -9.30
CA ILE A 190 8.42 -12.26 -8.88
C ILE A 190 9.10 -13.60 -9.09
N PHE A 191 10.20 -13.64 -9.83
CA PHE A 191 10.89 -14.87 -10.21
C PHE A 191 12.19 -15.07 -9.44
N PHE A 192 12.48 -16.34 -9.10
CA PHE A 192 13.62 -16.76 -8.30
C PHE A 192 14.49 -17.76 -9.09
N PRO A 193 15.81 -17.84 -8.85
CA PRO A 193 16.66 -18.86 -9.45
C PRO A 193 16.35 -20.26 -8.90
N ASP A 194 16.01 -20.34 -7.61
CA ASP A 194 15.74 -21.57 -6.84
C ASP A 194 14.84 -21.28 -5.63
N ALA A 195 14.46 -22.34 -4.90
CA ALA A 195 13.62 -22.25 -3.71
C ALA A 195 14.34 -21.66 -2.49
N GLN A 196 15.66 -21.88 -2.34
CA GLN A 196 16.43 -21.35 -1.22
C GLN A 196 16.50 -19.82 -1.27
N THR A 197 16.55 -19.24 -2.47
CA THR A 197 16.50 -17.78 -2.68
C THR A 197 15.13 -17.22 -2.30
N PHE A 198 14.04 -17.90 -2.66
CA PHE A 198 12.69 -17.54 -2.21
C PHE A 198 12.57 -17.61 -0.68
N GLU A 199 12.98 -18.71 -0.06
CA GLU A 199 12.97 -18.89 1.40
C GLU A 199 13.79 -17.80 2.10
N SER A 200 15.01 -17.52 1.62
CA SER A 200 15.86 -16.48 2.22
C SER A 200 15.25 -15.09 2.11
N THR A 201 14.59 -14.75 0.99
CA THR A 201 13.87 -13.47 0.85
C THR A 201 12.67 -13.43 1.79
N PHE A 202 11.87 -14.49 1.83
CA PHE A 202 10.65 -14.58 2.64
C PHE A 202 10.94 -14.57 4.15
N PHE A 203 11.95 -15.30 4.62
CA PHE A 203 12.34 -15.32 6.02
C PHE A 203 13.14 -14.08 6.44
N LEU A 204 13.89 -13.42 5.55
CA LEU A 204 14.48 -12.10 5.88
C LEU A 204 13.44 -10.98 6.00
N GLU A 205 12.24 -11.13 5.40
CA GLU A 205 11.10 -10.23 5.69
C GLU A 205 10.36 -10.62 6.98
N ASN A 206 10.25 -11.92 7.33
CA ASN A 206 9.47 -12.40 8.48
C ASN A 206 10.25 -12.63 9.80
N ASP A 207 11.58 -12.79 9.80
CA ASP A 207 12.42 -12.89 11.02
C ASP A 207 12.36 -11.61 11.90
N ALA A 208 11.74 -10.55 11.39
CA ALA A 208 11.44 -9.31 12.11
C ALA A 208 10.14 -9.35 12.94
N ASP A 209 9.22 -10.26 12.62
CA ASP A 209 7.89 -10.36 13.27
C ASP A 209 7.86 -11.37 14.45
N ASP A 210 8.87 -12.25 14.58
CA ASP A 210 8.81 -13.44 15.45
C ASP A 210 9.06 -13.18 16.96
N LEU A 211 8.30 -12.25 17.57
CA LEU A 211 8.18 -12.07 19.02
C LEU A 211 6.76 -11.66 19.49
N ASP A 212 6.04 -12.63 20.06
CA ASP A 212 4.78 -12.48 20.84
C ASP A 212 3.52 -11.97 20.07
N GLU A 213 3.22 -12.52 18.88
CA GLU A 213 1.89 -12.42 18.25
C GLU A 213 0.80 -13.18 19.05
N ASP A 214 0.06 -12.52 19.96
CA ASP A 214 -1.31 -12.94 20.31
C ASP A 214 -2.23 -12.46 19.15
N PRO A 215 -2.85 -13.36 18.35
CA PRO A 215 -3.46 -13.04 17.05
C PRO A 215 -4.82 -12.31 17.16
N GLY A 216 -4.82 -11.21 17.89
CA GLY A 216 -5.89 -10.25 18.05
C GLY A 216 -5.41 -8.79 18.01
N VAL A 217 -4.11 -8.52 17.89
CA VAL A 217 -3.60 -7.17 17.63
C VAL A 217 -3.96 -6.77 16.20
N PHE A 218 -4.51 -5.56 16.04
CA PHE A 218 -4.92 -5.02 14.75
C PHE A 218 -3.76 -4.27 14.09
N ASP A 219 -3.02 -4.92 13.18
CA ASP A 219 -2.25 -4.19 12.16
C ASP A 219 -3.07 -3.92 10.87
N PRO A 220 -3.08 -2.66 10.38
CA PRO A 220 -3.68 -2.30 9.09
C PRO A 220 -2.81 -2.46 7.82
N GLY A 221 -1.96 -3.49 7.71
CA GLY A 221 -1.50 -4.11 6.45
C GLY A 221 -0.03 -3.94 6.07
N GLU A 222 0.48 -4.94 5.36
CA GLU A 222 1.75 -5.00 4.63
C GLU A 222 1.94 -3.77 3.71
N SER A 223 3.12 -3.15 3.50
CA SER A 223 4.52 -3.62 3.34
C SER A 223 4.81 -4.15 1.91
N THR A 224 6.02 -3.99 1.34
CA THR A 224 7.22 -3.22 1.75
C THR A 224 7.28 -1.84 1.03
N LEU A 225 8.35 -1.15 0.56
CA LEU A 225 9.82 -1.31 0.48
C LEU A 225 10.47 0.11 0.28
N LEU A 226 11.79 0.26 0.51
CA LEU A 226 12.61 1.49 0.48
C LEU A 226 12.29 2.54 1.58
N ASP A 227 13.24 3.21 2.24
CA ASP A 227 14.63 3.57 1.87
C ASP A 227 15.59 3.45 3.09
N ALA A 228 16.87 3.16 2.86
CA ALA A 228 17.86 2.87 3.92
C ALA A 228 18.74 4.09 4.29
N GLY A 229 19.11 4.25 5.57
CA GLY A 229 19.79 5.49 6.04
C GLY A 229 20.75 5.33 7.22
N GLU A 230 22.06 5.27 6.90
CA GLU A 230 23.27 5.57 7.70
C GLU A 230 23.14 5.87 9.22
N GLU A 231 23.73 5.00 10.07
CA GLU A 231 24.91 5.32 10.93
C GLU A 231 25.23 4.14 11.89
N ASP A 232 26.14 3.23 11.51
CA ASP A 232 27.35 2.96 12.32
C ASP A 232 28.42 2.19 11.51
N LEU A 233 29.68 2.60 11.63
CA LEU A 233 30.85 2.04 10.94
C LEU A 233 31.94 1.74 11.98
N ASP A 234 32.35 0.47 12.11
CA ASP A 234 33.72 0.00 12.43
C ASP A 234 33.70 -1.50 12.88
N ALA A 235 33.30 -2.41 11.99
CA ALA A 235 33.35 -3.86 12.21
C ALA A 235 33.67 -4.63 10.90
N ALA A 236 34.81 -4.30 10.28
CA ALA A 236 35.28 -4.98 9.07
C ALA A 236 35.92 -6.34 9.41
N GLU A 237 35.10 -7.38 9.50
CA GLU A 237 35.54 -8.75 9.22
C GLU A 237 35.55 -8.96 7.69
N GLU A 238 36.58 -9.62 7.17
CA GLU A 238 36.81 -9.77 5.72
C GLU A 238 35.92 -10.88 5.15
N TRP A 239 34.69 -10.52 4.77
CA TRP A 239 33.85 -11.36 3.90
C TRP A 239 34.37 -11.27 2.46
N GLU A 240 34.48 -12.40 1.78
CA GLU A 240 34.94 -12.45 0.39
C GLU A 240 33.82 -11.95 -0.53
N GLU A 241 34.12 -11.00 -1.43
CA GLU A 241 33.17 -10.51 -2.45
C GLU A 241 32.95 -11.60 -3.51
N GLU A 242 31.89 -12.41 -3.36
CA GLU A 242 31.42 -13.29 -4.44
C GLU A 242 30.64 -12.44 -5.48
N ASP A 243 31.22 -12.30 -6.68
CA ASP A 243 30.65 -11.59 -7.86
C ASP A 243 29.42 -12.32 -8.46
N ASP A 244 28.35 -12.54 -7.70
CA ASP A 244 27.07 -12.99 -8.24
C ASP A 244 26.24 -11.78 -8.73
N ASP A 245 26.05 -11.66 -10.05
CA ASP A 245 25.16 -10.67 -10.67
C ASP A 245 23.70 -10.95 -10.19
N GLU A 246 23.16 -10.17 -9.24
CA GLU A 246 21.75 -10.28 -8.85
C GLU A 246 20.84 -10.03 -10.07
N ARG A 247 19.93 -10.98 -10.35
CA ARG A 247 19.14 -11.04 -11.59
C ARG A 247 17.70 -11.42 -11.32
N GLU A 248 16.92 -10.44 -10.87
CA GLU A 248 15.50 -10.58 -10.57
C GLU A 248 14.65 -10.31 -11.83
N TRP A 249 13.86 -11.30 -12.26
CA TRP A 249 12.79 -11.07 -13.24
C TRP A 249 11.50 -10.70 -12.51
N VAL A 250 10.85 -9.63 -12.97
CA VAL A 250 9.54 -9.20 -12.45
C VAL A 250 8.60 -8.93 -13.62
N VAL A 251 7.34 -9.37 -13.49
CA VAL A 251 6.23 -8.99 -14.37
C VAL A 251 5.18 -8.24 -13.55
N GLU A 252 5.20 -6.91 -13.63
CA GLU A 252 4.30 -6.01 -12.94
C GLU A 252 3.04 -5.71 -13.77
N LEU A 253 1.86 -5.59 -13.16
CA LEU A 253 0.65 -5.07 -13.85
C LEU A 253 0.40 -3.61 -13.47
N LEU A 254 1.09 -2.69 -14.14
CA LEU A 254 1.19 -1.29 -13.71
C LEU A 254 0.04 -0.40 -14.16
N SER A 255 -0.31 0.57 -13.31
CA SER A 255 -1.16 1.70 -13.68
C SER A 255 -0.43 2.67 -14.63
N PRO A 256 -1.14 3.50 -15.43
CA PRO A 256 -0.50 4.43 -16.38
C PRO A 256 0.43 5.46 -15.74
N SER A 257 0.27 5.73 -14.44
CA SER A 257 1.13 6.62 -13.65
C SER A 257 2.36 5.95 -13.06
N ALA A 258 2.36 4.62 -12.96
CA ALA A 258 3.49 3.81 -12.47
C ALA A 258 4.30 3.17 -13.60
N ALA A 259 3.71 3.00 -14.79
CA ALA A 259 4.35 2.40 -15.96
C ALA A 259 5.27 3.37 -16.72
N PRO A 260 6.27 2.85 -17.46
CA PRO A 260 7.12 3.66 -18.35
C PRO A 260 6.30 4.43 -19.40
N ALA A 261 6.67 5.69 -19.64
CA ALA A 261 5.90 6.61 -20.47
C ALA A 261 5.73 6.12 -21.92
N GLY A 262 6.77 5.49 -22.50
CA GLY A 262 6.76 4.92 -23.84
C GLY A 262 5.84 3.70 -23.98
N ASP A 263 5.72 2.87 -22.94
CA ASP A 263 4.81 1.72 -22.95
C ASP A 263 3.35 2.20 -23.00
N VAL A 264 3.00 3.21 -22.19
CA VAL A 264 1.65 3.80 -22.23
C VAL A 264 1.40 4.53 -23.56
N GLU A 265 2.41 5.17 -24.15
CA GLU A 265 2.34 5.73 -25.51
C GLU A 265 2.01 4.66 -26.56
N LEU A 266 2.65 3.48 -26.49
CA LEU A 266 2.36 2.35 -27.38
C LEU A 266 0.95 1.79 -27.16
N TRP A 267 0.51 1.67 -25.91
CA TRP A 267 -0.85 1.24 -25.57
C TRP A 267 -1.92 2.16 -26.17
N GLN A 268 -1.71 3.48 -26.11
CA GLN A 268 -2.60 4.47 -26.73
C GLN A 268 -2.51 4.43 -28.27
N ALA A 269 -1.31 4.42 -28.84
CA ALA A 269 -1.10 4.50 -30.29
C ALA A 269 -1.62 3.27 -31.05
N HIS A 270 -1.53 2.08 -30.45
CA HIS A 270 -1.98 0.82 -31.06
C HIS A 270 -3.34 0.33 -30.54
N GLY A 271 -3.98 1.04 -29.61
CA GLY A 271 -5.27 0.67 -29.05
C GLY A 271 -5.25 -0.68 -28.30
N LEU A 272 -4.16 -0.94 -27.57
CA LEU A 272 -3.92 -2.23 -26.92
C LEU A 272 -4.91 -2.47 -25.75
N PRO A 273 -5.30 -3.72 -25.49
CA PRO A 273 -6.23 -4.03 -24.42
C PRO A 273 -5.62 -3.74 -23.04
N TRP A 274 -6.49 -3.37 -22.11
CA TRP A 274 -6.16 -3.04 -20.74
C TRP A 274 -6.61 -4.17 -19.81
N ALA A 275 -5.81 -4.48 -18.79
CA ALA A 275 -6.12 -5.50 -17.81
C ALA A 275 -6.75 -4.88 -16.55
N GLY A 276 -7.75 -5.52 -15.95
CA GLY A 276 -8.38 -5.06 -14.69
C GLY A 276 -8.77 -3.57 -14.70
N GLU A 277 -8.37 -2.84 -13.65
CA GLU A 277 -8.60 -1.40 -13.49
C GLU A 277 -7.62 -0.53 -14.31
N ARG A 278 -7.50 -0.82 -15.61
CA ARG A 278 -6.61 -0.14 -16.57
C ARG A 278 -5.12 -0.26 -16.26
N LEU A 279 -4.72 -1.50 -16.03
CA LEU A 279 -3.34 -1.93 -15.86
C LEU A 279 -2.74 -2.37 -17.21
N LEU A 280 -1.42 -2.23 -17.36
CA LEU A 280 -0.64 -2.83 -18.45
C LEU A 280 0.48 -3.74 -17.91
N PRO A 281 0.71 -4.92 -18.51
CA PRO A 281 1.80 -5.80 -18.12
C PRO A 281 3.16 -5.21 -18.54
N VAL A 282 4.06 -5.06 -17.57
CA VAL A 282 5.42 -4.56 -17.73
C VAL A 282 6.37 -5.64 -17.21
N ALA A 283 7.00 -6.36 -18.13
CA ALA A 283 8.04 -7.35 -17.83
C ALA A 283 9.43 -6.70 -17.91
N THR A 284 10.26 -6.94 -16.90
CA THR A 284 11.62 -6.40 -16.75
C THR A 284 12.55 -7.37 -16.03
N LEU A 285 13.82 -7.38 -16.43
CA LEU A 285 14.92 -7.99 -15.68
C LEU A 285 15.70 -6.86 -14.98
N ARG A 286 15.79 -6.92 -13.66
CA ARG A 286 16.61 -6.00 -12.84
C ARG A 286 17.99 -6.60 -12.62
N THR A 287 19.03 -5.76 -12.72
CA THR A 287 20.38 -6.04 -12.22
C THR A 287 20.94 -4.76 -11.58
N ASP A 288 21.98 -4.86 -10.75
CA ASP A 288 22.63 -3.72 -10.07
C ASP A 288 23.17 -2.63 -11.02
N ARG A 289 23.23 -2.90 -12.34
CA ARG A 289 23.78 -1.98 -13.34
C ARG A 289 22.74 -1.44 -14.33
N ALA A 290 21.61 -2.13 -14.52
CA ALA A 290 20.58 -1.73 -15.48
C ALA A 290 19.23 -2.43 -15.22
N VAL A 291 18.16 -1.87 -15.78
CA VAL A 291 16.91 -2.62 -16.00
C VAL A 291 16.79 -2.92 -17.49
N LEU A 292 16.52 -4.18 -17.82
CA LEU A 292 16.45 -4.71 -19.17
C LEU A 292 15.01 -5.12 -19.54
N ARG A 293 14.73 -5.18 -20.85
CA ARG A 293 13.45 -5.63 -21.40
C ARG A 293 13.59 -7.03 -22.01
N PRO A 294 12.54 -7.87 -21.95
CA PRO A 294 12.56 -9.20 -22.53
C PRO A 294 12.74 -9.20 -24.04
N ASP A 295 13.42 -10.22 -24.55
CA ASP A 295 13.39 -10.54 -25.98
C ASP A 295 12.01 -11.09 -26.40
N ARG A 296 11.83 -11.30 -27.70
CA ARG A 296 10.59 -11.82 -28.27
C ARG A 296 10.16 -13.22 -27.80
N ARG A 297 11.07 -14.01 -27.20
CA ARG A 297 10.80 -15.36 -26.67
C ARG A 297 10.40 -15.28 -25.20
N GLN A 298 11.17 -14.55 -24.39
CA GLN A 298 10.86 -14.23 -23.00
C GLN A 298 9.48 -13.53 -22.92
N LEU A 299 9.18 -12.62 -23.86
CA LEU A 299 7.87 -11.98 -23.96
C LEU A 299 6.72 -12.96 -24.28
N ALA A 300 6.96 -13.94 -25.17
CA ALA A 300 5.99 -15.01 -25.49
C ALA A 300 5.86 -16.05 -24.37
N PHE A 301 6.91 -16.22 -23.56
CA PHE A 301 6.88 -17.01 -22.33
C PHE A 301 5.98 -16.35 -21.28
N PHE A 302 6.15 -15.05 -21.01
CA PHE A 302 5.26 -14.33 -20.09
C PHE A 302 3.80 -14.27 -20.60
N GLU A 303 3.58 -14.17 -21.91
CA GLU A 303 2.26 -14.33 -22.54
C GLU A 303 1.64 -15.70 -22.21
N GLY A 304 2.39 -16.78 -22.43
CA GLY A 304 1.94 -18.15 -22.17
C GLY A 304 1.75 -18.47 -20.69
N LEU A 305 2.57 -17.92 -19.80
CA LEU A 305 2.44 -18.10 -18.36
C LEU A 305 1.18 -17.38 -17.82
N LEU A 306 0.94 -16.13 -18.22
CA LEU A 306 -0.28 -15.41 -17.86
C LEU A 306 -1.53 -16.11 -18.42
N ALA A 307 -1.48 -16.63 -19.66
CA ALA A 307 -2.56 -17.42 -20.23
C ALA A 307 -2.78 -18.77 -19.49
N THR A 308 -1.72 -19.38 -18.96
CA THR A 308 -1.77 -20.61 -18.15
C THR A 308 -2.42 -20.35 -16.79
N LEU A 309 -2.00 -19.30 -16.08
CA LEU A 309 -2.59 -18.88 -14.81
C LEU A 309 -4.05 -18.45 -14.97
N ALA A 310 -4.39 -17.77 -16.08
CA ALA A 310 -5.78 -17.43 -16.43
C ALA A 310 -6.68 -18.65 -16.65
N ALA A 311 -6.10 -19.77 -17.09
CA ALA A 311 -6.83 -21.01 -17.38
C ALA A 311 -6.83 -22.02 -16.21
N THR A 312 -6.14 -21.74 -15.11
CA THR A 312 -6.00 -22.61 -13.93
C THR A 312 -7.25 -22.52 -13.05
N SER A 313 -7.73 -23.65 -12.50
CA SER A 313 -8.78 -23.70 -11.46
C SER A 313 -8.20 -23.98 -10.08
N GLU A 314 -8.98 -23.69 -9.02
CA GLU A 314 -8.61 -24.07 -7.65
C GLU A 314 -8.41 -25.58 -7.51
N GLU A 315 -9.27 -26.38 -8.13
CA GLU A 315 -9.19 -27.85 -8.16
C GLU A 315 -7.85 -28.37 -8.74
N GLU A 316 -7.20 -27.59 -9.62
CA GLU A 316 -5.89 -27.93 -10.20
C GLU A 316 -4.73 -27.50 -9.31
N LEU A 317 -4.83 -26.36 -8.61
CA LEU A 317 -3.86 -25.95 -7.59
C LEU A 317 -3.79 -26.97 -6.46
N ASP A 318 -4.95 -27.46 -6.03
CA ASP A 318 -5.10 -28.45 -4.95
C ASP A 318 -4.57 -29.85 -5.32
N THR A 319 -4.12 -30.07 -6.57
CA THR A 319 -3.34 -31.27 -6.96
C THR A 319 -1.84 -31.12 -6.73
N GLY A 320 -1.35 -29.90 -6.49
CA GLY A 320 0.07 -29.54 -6.47
C GLY A 320 0.77 -29.59 -7.83
N ARG A 321 0.17 -30.16 -8.90
CA ARG A 321 0.81 -30.29 -10.22
C ARG A 321 -0.16 -30.34 -11.40
N TRP A 322 -0.16 -29.31 -12.24
CA TRP A 322 -1.08 -29.19 -13.39
C TRP A 322 -0.39 -28.88 -14.73
N GLU A 323 -1.05 -29.24 -15.84
CA GLU A 323 -0.59 -28.96 -17.22
C GLU A 323 -1.61 -28.08 -17.95
N LYS A 324 -1.13 -27.06 -18.67
CA LYS A 324 -1.90 -26.31 -19.67
C LYS A 324 -1.21 -26.33 -21.03
N ARG A 325 -2.01 -26.09 -22.08
CA ARG A 325 -1.53 -25.80 -23.43
C ARG A 325 -2.16 -24.50 -23.88
N VAL A 326 -1.33 -23.59 -24.39
CA VAL A 326 -1.71 -22.22 -24.67
C VAL A 326 -1.06 -21.76 -25.98
N SER A 327 -1.78 -20.94 -26.74
CA SER A 327 -1.24 -20.28 -27.92
C SER A 327 -0.47 -19.03 -27.51
N THR A 328 0.72 -18.82 -28.09
CA THR A 328 1.59 -17.65 -27.86
C THR A 328 2.07 -17.06 -29.18
N ALA A 329 2.73 -15.90 -29.15
CA ALA A 329 3.35 -15.29 -30.32
C ALA A 329 4.51 -16.09 -30.96
N GLU A 330 5.05 -17.13 -30.30
CA GLU A 330 5.99 -18.10 -30.91
C GLU A 330 5.30 -19.44 -31.28
N GLY A 331 4.01 -19.63 -30.96
CA GLY A 331 3.22 -20.82 -31.27
C GLY A 331 2.58 -21.50 -30.04
N GLU A 332 2.13 -22.73 -30.21
CA GLU A 332 1.57 -23.56 -29.12
C GLU A 332 2.65 -23.96 -28.11
N ALA A 333 2.46 -23.58 -26.85
CA ALA A 333 3.35 -23.90 -25.74
C ALA A 333 2.65 -24.81 -24.71
N ARG A 334 3.43 -25.68 -24.07
CA ARG A 334 2.99 -26.57 -22.98
C ARG A 334 3.60 -26.07 -21.67
N TYR A 335 2.75 -25.65 -20.75
CA TYR A 335 3.17 -25.30 -19.39
C TYR A 335 2.86 -26.44 -18.44
N VAL A 336 3.82 -26.78 -17.58
CA VAL A 336 3.62 -27.70 -16.45
C VAL A 336 4.10 -26.98 -15.21
N LEU A 337 3.18 -26.74 -14.29
CA LEU A 337 3.41 -25.99 -13.06
C LEU A 337 3.29 -26.91 -11.85
N THR A 338 4.07 -26.61 -10.82
CA THR A 338 4.14 -27.37 -9.57
C THR A 338 4.24 -26.45 -8.37
N LEU A 339 3.57 -26.81 -7.26
CA LEU A 339 3.74 -26.22 -5.93
C LEU A 339 4.63 -27.19 -5.11
N PRO A 340 5.94 -26.96 -4.97
CA PRO A 340 6.86 -27.92 -4.35
C PRO A 340 6.45 -28.25 -2.91
N GLY A 341 6.19 -27.22 -2.10
CA GLY A 341 5.70 -27.34 -0.72
C GLY A 341 4.33 -28.00 -0.52
N LEU A 342 3.61 -28.38 -1.59
CA LEU A 342 2.44 -29.26 -1.50
C LEU A 342 2.74 -30.73 -1.89
N LEU A 343 3.80 -30.97 -2.67
CA LEU A 343 4.17 -32.29 -3.21
C LEU A 343 5.30 -32.99 -2.45
N GLU A 344 6.19 -32.21 -1.84
CA GLU A 344 7.26 -32.72 -0.98
C GLU A 344 6.68 -33.36 0.29
N PRO A 345 7.41 -34.27 0.96
CA PRO A 345 6.98 -34.78 2.26
C PRO A 345 6.85 -33.64 3.28
N GLU A 346 6.16 -33.91 4.39
CA GLU A 346 6.38 -33.14 5.60
C GLU A 346 7.67 -33.67 6.24
N ASP A 347 8.61 -32.78 6.58
CA ASP A 347 9.66 -33.15 7.53
C ASP A 347 9.00 -33.37 8.90
N GLU A 348 9.06 -34.60 9.40
CA GLU A 348 8.57 -34.96 10.73
C GLU A 348 9.51 -34.40 11.82
N GLU A 349 9.56 -33.07 11.94
CA GLU A 349 9.99 -32.37 13.15
C GLU A 349 9.25 -33.01 14.34
N PRO A 350 9.96 -33.61 15.31
CA PRO A 350 9.33 -34.40 16.37
C PRO A 350 8.70 -33.48 17.41
N VAL A 351 7.52 -32.96 17.07
CA VAL A 351 6.61 -32.27 18.00
C VAL A 351 6.54 -33.07 19.30
N PHE A 352 6.68 -32.38 20.44
CA PHE A 352 6.58 -33.00 21.77
C PHE A 352 5.12 -33.36 22.10
N ILE A 353 4.59 -34.34 21.36
CA ILE A 353 3.23 -34.87 21.43
C ILE A 353 3.00 -35.46 22.83
N LEU A 354 2.25 -34.74 23.67
CA LEU A 354 1.95 -35.13 25.05
C LEU A 354 0.99 -36.34 25.15
N ALA A 355 0.21 -36.62 24.09
CA ALA A 355 -0.60 -37.83 23.92
C ALA A 355 -0.77 -38.10 22.41
N PRO A 356 -0.65 -39.34 21.92
CA PRO A 356 -0.65 -39.66 20.49
C PRO A 356 -1.94 -39.19 19.79
N PRO A 357 -1.91 -38.87 18.48
CA PRO A 357 -3.05 -38.26 17.78
C PRO A 357 -4.37 -39.03 17.87
N GLU A 358 -4.31 -40.36 18.01
CA GLU A 358 -5.48 -41.22 18.18
C GLU A 358 -6.23 -41.00 19.51
N GLU A 359 -5.57 -40.47 20.54
CA GLU A 359 -6.14 -40.16 21.86
C GLU A 359 -6.69 -38.72 21.97
N LEU A 360 -6.33 -37.83 21.04
CA LEU A 360 -6.82 -36.45 21.00
C LEU A 360 -8.32 -36.38 20.60
N SER A 361 -9.05 -35.42 21.17
CA SER A 361 -10.44 -35.14 20.76
C SER A 361 -10.49 -34.59 19.32
N PRO A 362 -11.64 -34.68 18.61
CA PRO A 362 -11.78 -34.10 17.27
C PRO A 362 -11.46 -32.59 17.24
N ARG A 363 -11.86 -31.86 18.29
CA ARG A 363 -11.52 -30.45 18.50
C ARG A 363 -10.00 -30.25 18.56
N ASN A 364 -9.32 -30.98 19.44
CA ASN A 364 -7.87 -30.85 19.63
C ASN A 364 -7.08 -31.19 18.35
N ARG A 365 -7.53 -32.18 17.56
CA ARG A 365 -6.90 -32.52 16.26
C ARG A 365 -7.09 -31.40 15.22
N ALA A 366 -8.26 -30.79 15.19
CA ALA A 366 -8.52 -29.65 14.30
C ALA A 366 -7.73 -28.40 14.71
N GLU A 367 -7.62 -28.13 16.02
CA GLU A 367 -6.79 -27.04 16.57
C GLU A 367 -5.29 -27.28 16.28
N ASP A 368 -4.79 -28.51 16.37
CA ASP A 368 -3.42 -28.91 15.98
C ASP A 368 -3.15 -28.73 14.48
N LEU A 369 -4.07 -29.18 13.62
CA LEU A 369 -3.97 -28.98 12.16
C LEU A 369 -4.00 -27.49 11.77
N VAL A 370 -4.74 -26.64 12.48
CA VAL A 370 -4.71 -25.19 12.26
C VAL A 370 -3.39 -24.59 12.74
N ALA A 371 -2.88 -24.96 13.92
CA ALA A 371 -1.58 -24.49 14.39
C ALA A 371 -0.45 -24.84 13.41
N ARG A 372 -0.47 -26.05 12.84
CA ARG A 372 0.42 -26.47 11.75
C ARG A 372 0.19 -25.68 10.46
N ALA A 373 -1.06 -25.37 10.11
CA ALA A 373 -1.39 -24.56 8.93
C ALA A 373 -0.80 -23.14 9.02
N GLU A 374 -0.82 -22.52 10.21
CA GLU A 374 -0.17 -21.21 10.45
C GLU A 374 1.35 -21.28 10.26
N GLN A 375 1.98 -22.41 10.61
CA GLN A 375 3.42 -22.66 10.46
C GLN A 375 3.83 -23.16 9.06
N THR A 376 2.91 -23.22 8.10
CA THR A 376 3.13 -23.85 6.79
C THR A 376 2.98 -22.84 5.65
N LEU A 377 4.00 -22.72 4.80
CA LEU A 377 3.97 -21.86 3.62
C LEU A 377 3.02 -22.38 2.54
N GLY A 378 2.36 -21.44 1.85
CA GLY A 378 1.55 -21.67 0.67
C GLY A 378 0.40 -22.68 0.84
N ARG A 379 0.05 -23.32 -0.28
CA ARG A 379 -1.15 -24.15 -0.45
C ARG A 379 -1.32 -25.27 0.56
N ARG A 380 -0.25 -25.83 1.15
CA ARG A 380 -0.36 -26.91 2.15
C ARG A 380 -1.13 -26.46 3.40
N GLY A 381 -0.99 -25.21 3.84
CA GLY A 381 -1.79 -24.66 4.94
C GLY A 381 -3.30 -24.66 4.65
N VAL A 382 -3.68 -24.38 3.40
CA VAL A 382 -5.10 -24.44 2.95
C VAL A 382 -5.66 -25.86 3.03
N HIS A 383 -4.84 -26.88 2.73
CA HIS A 383 -5.23 -28.28 2.89
C HIS A 383 -5.38 -28.69 4.35
N LEU A 384 -4.44 -28.30 5.22
CA LEU A 384 -4.50 -28.57 6.67
C LEU A 384 -5.74 -27.92 7.32
N ALA A 385 -6.05 -26.66 6.99
CA ALA A 385 -7.24 -25.97 7.48
C ALA A 385 -8.56 -26.61 6.98
N ARG A 386 -8.57 -27.18 5.76
CA ARG A 386 -9.73 -27.95 5.25
C ARG A 386 -9.90 -29.28 5.98
N GLN A 387 -8.81 -30.01 6.23
CA GLN A 387 -8.83 -31.25 7.02
C GLN A 387 -9.29 -31.00 8.47
N ALA A 388 -8.90 -29.87 9.07
CA ALA A 388 -9.40 -29.45 10.37
C ALA A 388 -10.95 -29.31 10.40
N LEU A 389 -11.54 -28.75 9.34
CA LEU A 389 -13.00 -28.63 9.19
C LEU A 389 -13.70 -29.96 8.88
N GLU A 390 -13.06 -30.90 8.19
CA GLU A 390 -13.59 -32.26 8.01
C GLU A 390 -13.66 -33.04 9.32
N ILE A 391 -12.69 -32.83 10.22
CA ILE A 391 -12.63 -33.47 11.54
C ILE A 391 -13.54 -32.75 12.55
N TRP A 392 -13.58 -31.42 12.53
CA TRP A 392 -14.39 -30.60 13.43
C TRP A 392 -14.98 -29.36 12.72
N PRO A 393 -16.21 -29.44 12.18
CA PRO A 393 -16.88 -28.33 11.48
C PRO A 393 -17.17 -27.06 12.30
N ASP A 394 -16.88 -27.07 13.61
CA ASP A 394 -17.01 -25.89 14.48
C ASP A 394 -15.65 -25.23 14.79
N CYS A 395 -14.57 -25.62 14.09
CA CYS A 395 -13.26 -24.99 14.18
C CYS A 395 -13.24 -23.59 13.55
N ALA A 396 -13.59 -22.57 14.35
CA ALA A 396 -13.67 -21.17 13.92
C ALA A 396 -12.34 -20.61 13.37
N ASP A 397 -11.19 -21.01 13.92
CA ASP A 397 -9.89 -20.54 13.44
C ASP A 397 -9.51 -21.12 12.07
N ALA A 398 -9.93 -22.35 11.74
CA ALA A 398 -9.75 -22.90 10.39
C ALA A 398 -10.50 -22.07 9.34
N TYR A 399 -11.71 -21.61 9.66
CA TYR A 399 -12.42 -20.64 8.82
C TYR A 399 -11.70 -19.28 8.76
N GLY A 400 -11.09 -18.82 9.86
CA GLY A 400 -10.30 -17.59 9.90
C GLY A 400 -9.02 -17.63 9.06
N PHE A 401 -8.34 -18.78 9.03
CA PHE A 401 -7.20 -19.07 8.16
C PHE A 401 -7.62 -19.01 6.69
N LEU A 402 -8.67 -19.76 6.32
CA LEU A 402 -9.20 -19.80 4.96
C LEU A 402 -9.74 -18.42 4.51
N ALA A 403 -10.27 -17.61 5.43
CA ALA A 403 -10.76 -16.27 5.13
C ALA A 403 -9.63 -15.27 4.80
N ARG A 404 -8.43 -15.42 5.41
CA ARG A 404 -7.24 -14.63 5.04
C ARG A 404 -6.74 -14.99 3.64
N ARG A 405 -6.73 -16.28 3.30
CA ARG A 405 -6.31 -16.82 1.98
C ARG A 405 -7.49 -16.99 1.00
N ALA A 406 -8.50 -16.11 1.09
CA ALA A 406 -9.68 -16.13 0.22
C ALA A 406 -9.47 -15.28 -1.06
N PRO A 407 -9.95 -15.73 -2.23
CA PRO A 407 -9.65 -15.09 -3.53
C PRO A 407 -10.33 -13.73 -3.76
N ASP A 408 -11.24 -13.34 -2.87
CA ASP A 408 -11.98 -12.09 -2.94
C ASP A 408 -12.60 -11.74 -1.57
N ARG A 409 -12.93 -10.45 -1.39
CA ARG A 409 -13.48 -9.92 -0.14
C ARG A 409 -14.87 -10.46 0.21
N GLU A 410 -15.67 -10.90 -0.75
CA GLU A 410 -17.00 -11.49 -0.52
C GLU A 410 -16.87 -12.91 0.03
N SER A 411 -15.92 -13.68 -0.52
CA SER A 411 -15.53 -15.00 -0.02
C SER A 411 -14.87 -14.94 1.35
N ALA A 412 -13.99 -13.96 1.60
CA ALA A 412 -13.41 -13.70 2.93
C ALA A 412 -14.52 -13.42 3.97
N ALA A 413 -15.48 -12.54 3.64
CA ALA A 413 -16.61 -12.23 4.53
C ALA A 413 -17.44 -13.49 4.85
N ARG A 414 -17.82 -14.28 3.84
CA ARG A 414 -18.54 -15.55 4.04
C ARG A 414 -17.80 -16.52 4.96
N LEU A 415 -16.49 -16.64 4.80
CA LEU A 415 -15.67 -17.54 5.61
C LEU A 415 -15.59 -17.04 7.07
N TYR A 416 -15.44 -15.73 7.31
CA TYR A 416 -15.54 -15.19 8.67
C TYR A 416 -16.95 -15.28 9.28
N GLU A 417 -18.02 -15.15 8.49
CA GLU A 417 -19.40 -15.41 8.94
C GLU A 417 -19.58 -16.86 9.39
N LEU A 418 -19.08 -17.82 8.59
CA LEU A 418 -19.06 -19.25 8.95
C LEU A 418 -18.20 -19.53 10.18
N GLY A 419 -17.03 -18.90 10.31
CA GLY A 419 -16.15 -19.01 11.47
C GLY A 419 -16.77 -18.45 12.75
N MET A 420 -17.47 -17.31 12.66
CA MET A 420 -18.21 -16.75 13.79
C MET A 420 -19.37 -17.67 14.20
N ALA A 421 -20.13 -18.21 13.24
CA ALA A 421 -21.19 -19.17 13.51
C ALA A 421 -20.66 -20.51 14.05
N ALA A 422 -19.46 -20.93 13.66
CA ALA A 422 -18.75 -22.10 14.18
C ALA A 422 -18.33 -21.90 15.63
N GLY A 423 -17.69 -20.78 15.95
CA GLY A 423 -17.29 -20.42 17.31
C GLY A 423 -18.48 -20.34 18.27
N GLU A 424 -19.61 -19.81 17.81
CA GLU A 424 -20.86 -19.75 18.57
C GLU A 424 -21.41 -21.15 18.93
N ARG A 425 -21.34 -22.11 18.00
CA ARG A 425 -21.71 -23.51 18.27
C ARG A 425 -20.69 -24.20 19.19
N ALA A 426 -19.40 -23.92 19.02
CA ALA A 426 -18.32 -24.49 19.81
C ALA A 426 -18.34 -24.04 21.29
N MET A 427 -18.69 -22.78 21.57
CA MET A 427 -18.67 -22.21 22.92
C MET A 427 -20.03 -22.23 23.65
N GLY A 428 -21.12 -22.51 22.93
CA GLY A 428 -22.48 -22.52 23.48
C GLY A 428 -23.10 -21.13 23.66
N THR A 429 -24.43 -21.04 23.53
CA THR A 429 -25.17 -19.76 23.63
C THR A 429 -25.18 -19.17 25.05
N GLU A 430 -25.04 -20.02 26.06
CA GLU A 430 -24.90 -19.65 27.48
C GLU A 430 -23.63 -18.85 27.75
N THR A 431 -22.58 -19.01 26.94
CA THR A 431 -21.31 -18.28 27.12
C THR A 431 -21.47 -16.78 26.84
N PHE A 432 -22.48 -16.35 26.09
CA PHE A 432 -22.82 -14.93 25.95
C PHE A 432 -23.34 -14.27 27.24
N GLU A 433 -23.71 -15.04 28.28
CA GLU A 433 -23.97 -14.50 29.62
C GLU A 433 -22.69 -13.96 30.28
N GLN A 434 -21.50 -14.40 29.83
CA GLN A 434 -20.19 -13.90 30.28
C GLN A 434 -19.71 -12.66 29.49
N ALA A 435 -20.60 -11.99 28.75
CA ALA A 435 -20.28 -10.74 28.06
C ALA A 435 -19.76 -9.68 29.04
N GLY A 436 -18.59 -9.12 28.73
CA GLY A 436 -17.79 -8.34 29.66
C GLY A 436 -16.45 -9.00 30.00
N TYR A 437 -16.33 -10.32 29.83
CA TYR A 437 -15.15 -11.11 30.23
C TYR A 437 -14.59 -12.05 29.14
N PHE A 438 -15.07 -11.96 27.89
CA PHE A 438 -14.73 -12.92 26.82
C PHE A 438 -13.22 -13.17 26.68
N TRP A 439 -12.35 -12.14 26.74
CA TRP A 439 -10.90 -12.31 26.58
C TRP A 439 -10.22 -13.23 27.62
N GLY A 440 -10.83 -13.37 28.81
CA GLY A 440 -10.40 -14.31 29.85
C GLY A 440 -10.84 -15.76 29.64
N LEU A 441 -11.72 -16.00 28.66
CA LEU A 441 -12.25 -17.31 28.28
C LEU A 441 -11.66 -17.72 26.93
N VAL A 442 -10.70 -18.66 26.96
CA VAL A 442 -9.94 -19.11 25.78
C VAL A 442 -10.86 -19.60 24.67
N GLU A 443 -11.96 -20.26 25.05
CA GLU A 443 -13.01 -20.82 24.19
C GLU A 443 -13.72 -19.76 23.33
N THR A 444 -13.72 -18.49 23.75
CA THR A 444 -14.39 -17.40 22.99
C THR A 444 -13.44 -16.65 22.05
N ARG A 445 -12.12 -16.82 22.20
CA ARG A 445 -11.12 -16.14 21.35
C ARG A 445 -11.31 -16.44 19.85
N PRO A 446 -11.60 -17.68 19.41
CA PRO A 446 -11.84 -17.97 17.99
C PRO A 446 -13.06 -17.23 17.42
N TYR A 447 -14.17 -17.15 18.18
CA TYR A 447 -15.36 -16.37 17.82
C TYR A 447 -15.03 -14.88 17.66
N ILE A 448 -14.27 -14.34 18.62
CA ILE A 448 -13.86 -12.93 18.65
C ILE A 448 -12.88 -12.60 17.52
N ARG A 449 -11.95 -13.50 17.17
CA ARG A 449 -11.08 -13.36 15.98
C ARG A 449 -11.88 -13.37 14.68
N ALA A 450 -12.80 -14.33 14.50
CA ALA A 450 -13.64 -14.39 13.30
C ALA A 450 -14.50 -13.12 13.13
N ARG A 451 -15.08 -12.62 14.24
CA ARG A 451 -15.83 -11.34 14.27
C ARG A 451 -14.94 -10.14 13.92
N ALA A 452 -13.69 -10.11 14.36
CA ALA A 452 -12.72 -9.06 14.01
C ALA A 452 -12.37 -9.06 12.52
N GLY A 453 -12.12 -10.25 11.96
CA GLY A 453 -11.85 -10.44 10.53
C GLY A 453 -13.02 -10.00 9.65
N LEU A 454 -14.25 -10.39 10.00
CA LEU A 454 -15.46 -9.93 9.32
C LEU A 454 -15.57 -8.40 9.34
N ALA A 455 -15.32 -7.77 10.48
CA ALA A 455 -15.36 -6.31 10.61
C ALA A 455 -14.28 -5.62 9.74
N LYS A 456 -13.04 -6.14 9.69
CA LYS A 456 -11.96 -5.65 8.80
C LYS A 456 -12.39 -5.70 7.34
N VAL A 457 -12.90 -6.85 6.89
CA VAL A 457 -13.37 -7.05 5.50
C VAL A 457 -14.56 -6.14 5.15
N LEU A 458 -15.50 -5.91 6.08
CA LEU A 458 -16.61 -4.99 5.88
C LEU A 458 -16.15 -3.52 5.73
N VAL A 459 -15.10 -3.09 6.45
CA VAL A 459 -14.49 -1.76 6.25
C VAL A 459 -13.88 -1.64 4.85
N GLU A 460 -13.20 -2.68 4.36
CA GLU A 460 -12.64 -2.71 3.00
C GLU A 460 -13.72 -2.70 1.92
N GLN A 461 -14.82 -3.44 2.11
CA GLN A 461 -16.02 -3.40 1.26
C GLN A 461 -16.79 -2.06 1.36
N LYS A 462 -16.32 -1.09 2.17
CA LYS A 462 -17.00 0.18 2.50
C LYS A 462 -18.40 0.03 3.11
N ARG A 463 -18.71 -1.14 3.67
CA ARG A 463 -19.92 -1.47 4.46
C ARG A 463 -19.75 -0.99 5.92
N LEU A 464 -19.42 0.29 6.08
CA LEU A 464 -18.95 0.85 7.35
C LEU A 464 -19.99 0.74 8.48
N GLY A 465 -21.29 0.79 8.15
CA GLY A 465 -22.36 0.65 9.13
C GLY A 465 -22.38 -0.73 9.80
N GLU A 466 -22.27 -1.79 9.00
CA GLU A 466 -22.23 -3.19 9.46
C GLU A 466 -20.93 -3.47 10.23
N ALA A 467 -19.78 -2.97 9.74
CA ALA A 467 -18.51 -3.05 10.46
C ALA A 467 -18.59 -2.41 11.86
N VAL A 468 -19.27 -1.26 11.98
CA VAL A 468 -19.51 -0.60 13.28
C VAL A 468 -20.34 -1.46 14.22
N GLU A 469 -21.38 -2.15 13.74
CA GLU A 469 -22.18 -3.07 14.56
C GLU A 469 -21.34 -4.24 15.09
N HIS A 470 -20.45 -4.81 14.26
CA HIS A 470 -19.52 -5.85 14.71
C HIS A 470 -18.53 -5.34 15.77
N TYR A 471 -17.91 -4.17 15.58
CA TYR A 471 -16.98 -3.59 16.55
C TYR A 471 -17.67 -3.11 17.84
N GLN A 472 -18.88 -2.56 17.77
CA GLN A 472 -19.68 -2.20 18.96
C GLN A 472 -19.98 -3.44 19.81
N GLU A 473 -20.31 -4.56 19.17
CA GLU A 473 -20.53 -5.84 19.87
C GLU A 473 -19.22 -6.44 20.42
N MET A 474 -18.09 -6.31 19.72
CA MET A 474 -16.78 -6.71 20.27
C MET A 474 -16.46 -5.98 21.57
N LEU A 475 -16.73 -4.67 21.66
CA LEU A 475 -16.56 -3.91 22.90
C LEU A 475 -17.60 -4.25 23.98
N ARG A 476 -18.80 -4.75 23.62
CA ARG A 476 -19.77 -5.28 24.59
C ARG A 476 -19.29 -6.60 25.19
N LEU A 477 -18.68 -7.46 24.38
CA LEU A 477 -18.15 -8.76 24.79
C LEU A 477 -16.82 -8.63 25.55
N ASN A 478 -15.95 -7.69 25.14
CA ASN A 478 -14.69 -7.34 25.79
C ASN A 478 -14.50 -5.82 25.99
N PRO A 479 -15.05 -5.23 27.06
CA PRO A 479 -14.88 -3.81 27.38
C PRO A 479 -13.45 -3.39 27.73
N ASN A 480 -12.55 -4.32 28.04
CA ASN A 480 -11.12 -4.03 28.24
C ASN A 480 -10.39 -3.79 26.91
N ASP A 481 -11.02 -4.15 25.78
CA ASP A 481 -10.54 -3.93 24.41
C ASP A 481 -9.06 -4.31 24.20
N ASN A 482 -8.77 -5.58 24.47
CA ASN A 482 -7.45 -6.19 24.27
C ASN A 482 -7.00 -6.22 22.80
N GLN A 483 -7.92 -5.98 21.85
CA GLN A 483 -7.66 -5.98 20.41
C GLN A 483 -7.54 -4.57 19.81
N GLY A 484 -7.75 -3.51 20.61
CA GLY A 484 -7.63 -2.12 20.16
C GLY A 484 -8.74 -1.62 19.24
N VAL A 485 -9.90 -2.29 19.18
CA VAL A 485 -10.94 -1.95 18.20
C VAL A 485 -11.61 -0.59 18.46
N ARG A 486 -11.48 -0.02 19.67
CA ARG A 486 -11.91 1.36 19.98
C ARG A 486 -11.27 2.41 19.07
N ASP A 487 -10.02 2.22 18.68
CA ASP A 487 -9.26 3.15 17.83
C ASP A 487 -9.77 3.14 16.37
N ILE A 488 -10.25 1.98 15.92
CA ILE A 488 -10.95 1.81 14.64
C ILE A 488 -12.35 2.44 14.72
N LEU A 489 -13.12 1.99 15.71
CA LEU A 489 -14.54 2.28 15.87
C LEU A 489 -14.81 3.78 16.02
N VAL A 490 -13.97 4.51 16.78
CA VAL A 490 -14.15 5.96 16.93
C VAL A 490 -14.02 6.70 15.60
N ASN A 491 -13.13 6.27 14.71
CA ASN A 491 -12.96 6.89 13.39
C ASN A 491 -14.11 6.51 12.46
N LEU A 492 -14.56 5.25 12.45
CA LEU A 492 -15.74 4.81 11.68
C LEU A 492 -17.02 5.53 12.09
N LEU A 493 -17.25 5.73 13.39
CA LEU A 493 -18.39 6.50 13.91
C LEU A 493 -18.34 7.96 13.44
N ILE A 494 -17.16 8.60 13.45
CA ILE A 494 -16.97 9.96 12.94
C ILE A 494 -17.21 10.03 11.42
N GLU A 495 -16.72 9.06 10.64
CA GLU A 495 -16.93 9.00 9.18
C GLU A 495 -18.42 8.88 8.83
N LEU A 496 -19.17 8.08 9.58
CA LEU A 496 -20.63 7.96 9.48
C LEU A 496 -21.42 9.13 10.09
N GLY A 497 -20.76 10.10 10.74
CA GLY A 497 -21.42 11.21 11.43
C GLY A 497 -22.17 10.83 12.71
N ARG A 498 -21.91 9.65 13.28
CA ARG A 498 -22.46 9.13 14.55
C ARG A 498 -21.73 9.77 15.75
N ASP A 499 -21.64 11.11 15.75
CA ASP A 499 -20.77 11.90 16.64
C ASP A 499 -21.05 11.72 18.13
N GLU A 500 -22.32 11.60 18.55
CA GLU A 500 -22.66 11.39 19.97
C GLU A 500 -22.32 9.97 20.46
N GLU A 501 -22.32 8.96 19.58
CA GLU A 501 -21.83 7.61 19.90
C GLU A 501 -20.29 7.60 19.98
N ALA A 502 -19.60 8.32 19.09
CA ALA A 502 -18.16 8.51 19.18
C ALA A 502 -17.76 9.26 20.47
N TRP A 503 -18.56 10.26 20.90
CA TRP A 503 -18.41 10.90 22.21
C TRP A 503 -18.66 9.96 23.39
N THR A 504 -19.64 9.05 23.28
CA THR A 504 -19.93 8.06 24.32
C THR A 504 -18.77 7.07 24.46
N LEU A 505 -18.25 6.57 23.34
CA LEU A 505 -17.06 5.71 23.29
C LEU A 505 -15.85 6.40 23.94
N LEU A 506 -15.57 7.65 23.57
CA LEU A 506 -14.50 8.49 24.14
C LEU A 506 -14.77 8.98 25.57
N ALA A 507 -15.89 8.62 26.18
CA ALA A 507 -16.16 8.80 27.60
C ALA A 507 -15.93 7.51 28.40
N SER A 508 -16.15 6.33 27.78
CA SER A 508 -15.79 5.02 28.36
C SER A 508 -14.28 4.79 28.43
N TYR A 509 -13.52 5.34 27.48
CA TYR A 509 -12.05 5.32 27.46
C TYR A 509 -11.51 6.74 27.68
N PRO A 510 -11.04 7.08 28.91
CA PRO A 510 -10.50 8.41 29.23
C PRO A 510 -8.96 8.47 29.36
N GLU A 511 -8.28 7.33 29.46
CA GLU A 511 -6.83 7.18 29.65
C GLU A 511 -6.15 6.89 28.29
N ASP A 512 -5.80 7.94 27.55
CA ASP A 512 -5.63 7.83 26.10
C ASP A 512 -4.24 8.23 25.57
N GLY A 513 -3.73 7.39 24.65
CA GLY A 513 -2.69 7.75 23.68
C GLY A 513 -3.19 8.64 22.54
N ALA A 514 -2.40 8.82 21.49
CA ALA A 514 -2.75 9.76 20.43
C ALA A 514 -3.98 9.32 19.61
N LEU A 515 -4.14 8.00 19.43
CA LEU A 515 -5.17 7.37 18.61
C LEU A 515 -6.60 7.79 18.98
N LEU A 516 -6.89 8.00 20.27
CA LEU A 516 -8.18 8.53 20.77
C LEU A 516 -8.17 10.03 21.10
N ALA A 517 -7.00 10.61 21.37
CA ALA A 517 -6.88 12.05 21.63
C ALA A 517 -7.17 12.91 20.39
N PHE A 518 -6.74 12.50 19.19
CA PHE A 518 -7.01 13.22 17.94
C PHE A 518 -8.48 13.15 17.48
N PRO A 519 -9.19 11.99 17.52
CA PRO A 519 -10.64 11.92 17.30
C PRO A 519 -11.42 12.81 18.26
N ARG A 520 -11.05 12.83 19.55
CA ARG A 520 -11.69 13.73 20.53
C ARG A 520 -11.45 15.21 20.21
N ALA A 521 -10.29 15.57 19.66
CA ALA A 521 -10.02 16.91 19.17
C ALA A 521 -10.86 17.27 17.93
N LEU A 522 -11.01 16.33 16.99
CA LEU A 522 -11.82 16.50 15.78
C LEU A 522 -13.31 16.66 16.12
N LEU A 523 -13.87 15.79 16.97
CA LEU A 523 -15.24 15.91 17.47
C LEU A 523 -15.50 17.21 18.23
N SER A 524 -14.54 17.66 19.04
CA SER A 524 -14.63 18.96 19.73
C SER A 524 -14.66 20.12 18.73
N PHE A 525 -13.95 20.01 17.60
CA PHE A 525 -14.04 20.95 16.49
C PHE A 525 -15.36 20.85 15.71
N ARG A 526 -15.90 19.64 15.44
CA ARG A 526 -17.24 19.48 14.83
C ARG A 526 -18.33 20.15 15.67
N ARG A 527 -18.27 19.96 17.00
CA ARG A 527 -19.29 20.45 17.96
C ARG A 527 -19.19 21.95 18.29
N HIS A 528 -18.00 22.55 18.25
CA HIS A 528 -17.76 23.92 18.73
C HIS A 528 -16.96 24.83 17.78
N GLY A 529 -16.49 24.31 16.64
CA GLY A 529 -15.59 25.01 15.73
C GLY A 529 -14.22 25.29 16.36
N ASP A 530 -13.56 26.36 15.94
CA ASP A 530 -12.27 26.83 16.45
C ASP A 530 -12.42 27.56 17.81
N SER A 531 -12.96 26.89 18.82
CA SER A 531 -13.23 27.41 20.17
C SER A 531 -12.03 27.26 21.13
N PRO A 532 -12.05 27.85 22.34
CA PRO A 532 -11.03 27.58 23.37
C PRO A 532 -10.91 26.10 23.73
N GLU A 533 -12.04 25.39 23.79
CA GLU A 533 -12.16 23.99 24.20
C GLU A 533 -11.53 23.06 23.16
N SER A 534 -11.92 23.18 21.88
CA SER A 534 -11.37 22.33 20.81
C SER A 534 -9.86 22.55 20.62
N ARG A 535 -9.38 23.79 20.76
CA ARG A 535 -7.95 24.12 20.77
C ARG A 535 -7.21 23.46 21.93
N GLN A 536 -7.83 23.36 23.11
CA GLN A 536 -7.21 22.74 24.27
C GLN A 536 -7.20 21.20 24.16
N THR A 537 -8.22 20.59 23.56
CA THR A 537 -8.21 19.16 23.23
C THR A 537 -7.17 18.85 22.15
N LEU A 538 -7.12 19.62 21.06
CA LEU A 538 -6.09 19.49 20.02
C LEU A 538 -4.68 19.68 20.58
N LYS A 539 -4.47 20.64 21.49
CA LYS A 539 -3.18 20.83 22.16
C LYS A 539 -2.76 19.59 22.95
N LYS A 540 -3.68 18.92 23.66
CA LYS A 540 -3.38 17.65 24.34
C LYS A 540 -2.97 16.56 23.34
N ALA A 541 -3.71 16.38 22.26
CA ALA A 541 -3.40 15.39 21.23
C ALA A 541 -2.01 15.61 20.60
N ILE A 542 -1.66 16.86 20.27
CA ILE A 542 -0.33 17.26 19.78
C ILE A 542 0.79 17.02 20.81
N GLN A 543 0.48 17.06 22.11
CA GLN A 543 1.44 16.75 23.18
C GLN A 543 1.65 15.24 23.37
N LEU A 544 0.72 14.40 22.92
CA LEU A 544 0.86 12.94 22.90
C LEU A 544 1.61 12.48 21.64
N ASN A 545 1.27 13.02 20.47
CA ASN A 545 2.03 12.75 19.25
C ASN A 545 2.20 14.00 18.37
N LEU A 546 3.46 14.39 18.16
CA LEU A 546 3.86 15.59 17.43
C LEU A 546 3.88 15.41 15.90
N PHE A 547 3.85 14.17 15.41
CA PHE A 547 4.03 13.81 14.01
C PHE A 547 2.70 13.73 13.26
N VAL A 548 1.63 13.27 13.91
CA VAL A 548 0.25 13.22 13.38
C VAL A 548 -0.15 14.49 12.60
N PRO A 549 0.06 15.72 13.11
CA PRO A 549 -0.33 16.93 12.38
C PRO A 549 0.50 17.19 11.11
N GLY A 550 1.73 16.69 11.02
CA GLY A 550 2.52 16.78 9.79
C GLY A 550 1.94 15.86 8.71
N MET A 551 1.66 14.61 9.11
CA MET A 551 1.13 13.56 8.25
C MET A 551 -0.28 13.86 7.73
N LEU A 552 -1.21 14.26 8.61
CA LEU A 552 -2.56 14.69 8.23
C LEU A 552 -2.59 15.89 7.26
N LEU A 553 -1.56 16.74 7.30
CA LEU A 553 -1.49 17.95 6.47
C LEU A 553 -0.70 17.76 5.17
N GLY A 554 -0.10 16.59 4.93
CA GLY A 554 0.84 16.36 3.82
C GLY A 554 2.07 17.27 3.89
N ASP A 555 2.45 17.72 5.09
CA ASP A 555 3.69 18.47 5.36
C ASP A 555 4.80 17.53 5.96
N LEU A 556 4.49 16.24 6.19
CA LEU A 556 5.38 15.10 6.53
C LEU A 556 4.81 13.81 5.87
N GLU A 557 5.66 12.91 5.40
CA GLU A 557 5.28 11.59 4.88
C GLU A 557 5.23 10.55 6.02
N PRO A 558 4.35 9.52 5.97
CA PRO A 558 4.38 8.44 6.95
C PRO A 558 5.69 7.65 6.81
N PRO A 559 6.27 7.13 7.91
CA PRO A 559 7.41 6.22 7.79
C PRO A 559 7.00 4.94 7.05
N PRO A 560 7.96 4.21 6.43
CA PRO A 560 7.72 2.83 6.04
C PRO A 560 7.32 2.00 7.27
N ARG A 561 6.69 0.85 7.04
CA ARG A 561 6.24 -0.07 8.10
C ARG A 561 7.43 -0.82 8.74
N GLY A 562 7.13 -1.91 9.43
CA GLY A 562 8.03 -2.57 10.37
C GLY A 562 7.66 -2.25 11.83
N ASP A 563 8.31 -2.96 12.72
CA ASP A 563 7.60 -4.05 13.43
C ASP A 563 7.22 -3.59 14.85
N PHE A 564 8.15 -2.87 15.46
CA PHE A 564 8.01 -2.31 16.80
C PHE A 564 7.09 -1.09 16.84
N TYR A 565 5.85 -1.27 17.31
CA TYR A 565 4.96 -0.15 17.66
C TYR A 565 5.64 0.85 18.60
N SER A 566 5.65 2.12 18.21
CA SER A 566 6.33 3.20 18.94
C SER A 566 5.31 4.23 19.46
N PRO A 567 4.91 4.15 20.75
CA PRO A 567 4.02 5.13 21.37
C PRO A 567 4.60 6.55 21.28
N SER A 568 3.78 7.55 20.97
CA SER A 568 4.20 8.94 20.74
C SER A 568 5.13 9.16 19.52
N GLY A 569 5.46 8.10 18.77
CA GLY A 569 6.40 8.10 17.65
C GLY A 569 5.76 8.23 16.27
N GLU A 570 6.58 8.18 15.22
CA GLU A 570 6.10 8.30 13.82
C GLU A 570 5.23 7.09 13.39
N ARG A 571 5.45 5.90 13.96
CA ARG A 571 4.63 4.71 13.69
C ARG A 571 3.18 4.84 14.20
N GLU A 572 2.96 5.27 15.46
CA GLU A 572 1.61 5.60 15.97
C GLU A 572 0.94 6.68 15.11
N ALA A 573 1.71 7.63 14.58
CA ALA A 573 1.18 8.67 13.71
C ALA A 573 0.77 8.15 12.32
N GLY A 574 1.53 7.20 11.75
CA GLY A 574 1.18 6.49 10.52
C GLY A 574 -0.08 5.63 10.69
N LEU A 575 -0.19 4.89 11.80
CA LEU A 575 -1.38 4.13 12.19
C LEU A 575 -2.61 5.05 12.29
N TYR A 576 -2.48 6.20 12.97
CA TYR A 576 -3.56 7.17 13.05
C TYR A 576 -3.93 7.78 11.69
N LEU A 577 -2.95 8.04 10.82
CA LEU A 577 -3.20 8.52 9.45
C LEU A 577 -4.01 7.50 8.64
N ALA A 578 -3.70 6.21 8.75
CA ALA A 578 -4.43 5.14 8.07
C ALA A 578 -5.90 5.10 8.50
N LEU A 579 -6.17 5.24 9.81
CA LEU A 579 -7.51 5.21 10.39
C LEU A 579 -8.33 6.48 10.16
N SER A 580 -7.70 7.66 10.09
CA SER A 580 -8.40 8.96 10.21
C SER A 580 -8.34 9.86 8.97
N ARG A 581 -7.65 9.44 7.89
CA ARG A 581 -7.54 10.24 6.65
C ARG A 581 -8.90 10.71 6.13
N HIS A 582 -9.91 9.83 6.13
CA HIS A 582 -11.25 10.16 5.66
C HIS A 582 -12.02 11.07 6.64
N THR A 583 -11.87 10.90 7.95
CA THR A 583 -12.57 11.71 8.97
C THR A 583 -12.10 13.17 8.98
N TRP A 584 -10.79 13.41 8.88
CA TRP A 584 -10.22 14.77 8.79
C TRP A 584 -10.49 15.43 7.43
N ALA A 585 -10.45 14.68 6.33
CA ALA A 585 -10.74 15.23 5.00
C ALA A 585 -12.23 15.51 4.76
N GLY A 586 -13.12 14.70 5.34
CA GLY A 586 -14.58 14.89 5.26
C GLY A 586 -15.14 15.95 6.21
N THR A 587 -14.36 16.45 7.16
CA THR A 587 -14.80 17.50 8.10
C THR A 587 -14.44 18.90 7.59
N GLU A 588 -15.44 19.70 7.22
CA GLU A 588 -15.26 21.05 6.67
C GLU A 588 -14.37 21.93 7.55
N GLY A 589 -13.28 22.44 6.97
CA GLY A 589 -12.35 23.36 7.64
C GLY A 589 -11.44 22.72 8.70
N ALA A 590 -11.49 21.40 8.93
CA ALA A 590 -10.67 20.73 9.95
C ALA A 590 -9.17 20.77 9.63
N LEU A 591 -8.79 20.58 8.37
CA LEU A 591 -7.39 20.65 7.93
C LEU A 591 -6.87 22.10 7.93
N GLU A 592 -7.71 23.09 7.59
CA GLU A 592 -7.39 24.53 7.74
C GLU A 592 -7.18 24.90 9.21
N TRP A 593 -8.05 24.40 10.10
CA TRP A 593 -7.95 24.61 11.54
C TRP A 593 -6.70 23.96 12.13
N LEU A 594 -6.43 22.69 11.80
CA LEU A 594 -5.23 21.97 12.19
C LEU A 594 -3.98 22.77 11.77
N ARG A 595 -3.86 23.11 10.47
CA ARG A 595 -2.75 23.89 9.89
C ARG A 595 -2.60 25.31 10.45
N LYS A 596 -3.68 25.92 10.94
CA LYS A 596 -3.71 27.20 11.65
C LYS A 596 -3.21 27.09 13.10
N ARG A 597 -3.24 25.89 13.69
CA ARG A 597 -2.86 25.60 15.08
C ARG A 597 -1.50 24.91 15.22
N THR A 598 -1.01 24.22 14.19
CA THR A 598 0.20 23.35 14.21
C THR A 598 1.43 23.99 13.55
N ALA A 599 1.68 25.29 13.80
CA ALA A 599 2.80 26.01 13.19
C ALA A 599 4.15 25.28 13.41
N PRO A 600 5.01 25.17 12.37
CA PRO A 600 5.93 24.04 12.21
C PRO A 600 7.05 23.97 13.27
N PRO A 601 7.57 22.76 13.54
CA PRO A 601 8.59 22.52 14.56
C PRO A 601 9.86 23.36 14.35
N PRO A 602 10.60 23.67 15.43
CA PRO A 602 11.87 24.36 15.32
C PRO A 602 12.85 23.50 14.54
N ARG A 603 13.44 24.06 13.48
CA ARG A 603 14.52 23.39 12.73
C ARG A 603 15.62 22.93 13.69
N PRO A 604 16.19 21.71 13.51
CA PRO A 604 17.34 21.29 14.28
C PRO A 604 18.45 22.35 14.17
N ALA A 605 19.03 22.70 15.31
CA ALA A 605 20.03 23.75 15.36
C ALA A 605 21.23 23.34 14.50
N LYS A 606 21.56 24.13 13.46
CA LYS A 606 22.74 23.88 12.60
C LYS A 606 23.95 23.53 13.48
N ARG A 607 24.46 22.30 13.39
CA ARG A 607 25.71 21.86 14.04
C ARG A 607 26.75 22.96 13.82
N LYS A 608 27.07 23.74 14.86
CA LYS A 608 28.10 24.80 14.78
C LYS A 608 29.41 24.08 14.52
N GLY A 609 29.91 24.15 13.28
CA GLY A 609 31.09 23.40 12.86
C GLY A 609 32.24 23.62 13.86
N LYS A 610 32.72 22.53 14.48
CA LYS A 610 33.78 22.57 15.49
C LYS A 610 34.99 23.26 14.87
N GLY A 611 35.26 24.50 15.30
CA GLY A 611 36.34 25.30 14.74
C GLY A 611 37.68 24.57 14.88
N LYS A 612 38.42 24.43 13.78
CA LYS A 612 39.71 23.72 13.74
C LYS A 612 40.65 24.27 14.82
N LYS A 613 40.84 23.53 15.91
CA LYS A 613 41.92 23.80 16.88
C LYS A 613 43.24 23.73 16.11
N LYS A 614 43.96 24.86 16.03
CA LYS A 614 45.33 24.88 15.49
C LYS A 614 46.19 23.93 16.34
N LYS A 615 46.80 22.90 15.74
CA LYS A 615 47.91 22.19 16.38
C LYS A 615 49.03 23.22 16.61
N ALA A 616 49.38 23.47 17.86
CA ALA A 616 50.59 24.21 18.19
C ALA A 616 51.80 23.30 17.95
N ARG A 617 52.91 23.87 17.47
CA ARG A 617 54.19 23.16 17.37
C ARG A 617 54.81 23.04 18.77
N ARG A 618 55.15 21.81 19.17
CA ARG A 618 56.53 21.43 19.48
C ARG A 618 56.69 19.93 19.40
#